data_AF-A0A939FJ40-F1
#
_entry.id   AF-A0A939FJ40-F1
#
_cell.length_a   1.000
_cell.length_b   1.000
_cell.length_c   1.000
_cell.angle_alpha   90.00
_cell.angle_beta   90.00
_cell.angle_gamma   90.00
#
_symmetry.space_group_name_H-M   'P 1'
#
loop_
_entity.id
_entity.type
_entity.pdbx_description
1 polymer ?
#
loop_
_entity_poly.entity_id
_entity_poly.type
_entity_poly.pdbx_seq_one_letter_code
_entity_poly.pdbx_strand_id
1 'polypeptide(L)'
;DTLRFEAKLPLYGQELSKDITPIEAGIGFAVKTNKASDFIGKAVLASQKEHGADRKLVGLEMIDKGIPRHGYAVYYQGEQAGEVTTGTQSPTLKKNVGLALLKKEACALDTVVEVEIRNKRLKAKIVKTPFYKRQP
;
A
#
# COMPACT_ATOMS: atom_id res chain seq x y z
N ASP A 1 -5.31 -5.60 15.31
CA ASP A 1 -4.83 -5.31 13.93
C ASP A 1 -4.90 -3.83 13.55
N THR A 2 -5.92 -3.08 13.98
CA THR A 2 -6.06 -1.65 13.65
C THR A 2 -4.84 -0.78 14.00
N LEU A 3 -4.19 -0.99 15.14
CA LEU A 3 -3.03 -0.18 15.58
C LEU A 3 -1.83 -0.29 14.63
N ARG A 4 -1.40 -1.51 14.26
CA ARG A 4 -0.27 -1.72 13.33
C ARG A 4 -0.58 -1.13 11.97
N PHE A 5 -1.82 -1.28 11.52
CA PHE A 5 -2.30 -0.80 10.24
C PHE A 5 -2.29 0.74 10.18
N GLU A 6 -2.80 1.41 11.21
CA GLU A 6 -2.79 2.88 11.29
C GLU A 6 -1.36 3.43 11.31
N ALA A 7 -0.43 2.74 11.96
CA ALA A 7 1.01 3.05 11.96
C ALA A 7 1.76 2.62 10.68
N LYS A 8 1.08 2.02 9.70
CA LYS A 8 1.66 1.48 8.45
C LYS A 8 2.77 0.45 8.68
N LEU A 9 2.60 -0.40 9.70
CA LEU A 9 3.47 -1.56 9.92
C LEU A 9 2.95 -2.74 9.09
N PRO A 10 3.81 -3.36 8.26
CA PRO A 10 3.38 -4.42 7.35
C PRO A 10 3.04 -5.71 8.10
N LEU A 11 2.06 -6.44 7.58
CA LEU A 11 1.77 -7.82 7.99
C LEU A 11 2.21 -8.80 6.89
N TYR A 12 2.99 -9.83 7.25
CA TYR A 12 3.34 -10.88 6.31
C TYR A 12 2.09 -11.68 5.90
N GLY A 13 1.95 -11.94 4.61
CA GLY A 13 0.72 -12.41 3.97
C GLY A 13 -0.17 -11.30 3.42
N GLN A 14 0.15 -10.02 3.67
CA GLN A 14 -0.59 -8.86 3.15
C GLN A 14 0.36 -7.86 2.46
N GLU A 15 1.01 -6.99 3.23
CA GLU A 15 1.96 -6.01 2.66
C GLU A 15 3.33 -6.62 2.31
N LEU A 16 3.62 -7.80 2.85
CA LEU A 16 4.83 -8.57 2.55
C LEU A 16 4.44 -10.00 2.17
N SER A 17 5.00 -10.52 1.10
CA SER A 17 4.82 -11.91 0.68
C SER A 17 6.01 -12.35 -0.16
N LYS A 18 5.99 -13.58 -0.66
CA LYS A 18 6.97 -14.06 -1.66
C LYS A 18 6.96 -13.24 -2.96
N ASP A 19 5.86 -12.53 -3.24
CA ASP A 19 5.61 -11.80 -4.49
C ASP A 19 5.71 -10.27 -4.32
N ILE A 20 6.01 -9.78 -3.11
CA ILE A 20 6.07 -8.34 -2.79
C ILE A 20 7.43 -8.01 -2.18
N THR A 21 8.19 -7.12 -2.83
CA THR A 21 9.50 -6.73 -2.33
C THR A 21 9.41 -5.74 -1.16
N PRO A 22 10.43 -5.68 -0.30
CA PRO A 22 10.53 -4.64 0.74
C PRO A 22 10.47 -3.20 0.20
N ILE A 23 10.86 -2.97 -1.06
CA ILE A 23 10.82 -1.63 -1.68
C ILE A 23 9.38 -1.27 -2.04
N GLU A 24 8.65 -2.20 -2.67
CA GLU A 24 7.23 -2.06 -2.99
C GLU A 24 6.39 -1.83 -1.72
N ALA A 25 6.67 -2.57 -0.65
CA ALA A 25 6.02 -2.47 0.66
C ALA A 25 6.35 -1.17 1.42
N GLY A 26 7.27 -0.34 0.92
CA GLY A 26 7.66 0.92 1.56
C GLY A 26 8.55 0.77 2.79
N ILE A 27 9.14 -0.41 3.02
CA ILE A 27 10.11 -0.68 4.10
C ILE A 27 11.56 -0.69 3.62
N GLY A 28 11.84 0.00 2.51
CA GLY A 28 13.19 0.12 1.95
C GLY A 28 14.25 0.69 2.92
N PHE A 29 13.84 1.34 4.02
CA PHE A 29 14.76 1.77 5.07
C PHE A 29 15.50 0.60 5.73
N ALA A 30 14.89 -0.59 5.78
CA ALA A 30 15.48 -1.81 6.34
C ALA A 30 16.47 -2.50 5.37
N VAL A 31 16.40 -2.20 4.07
CA VAL A 31 17.26 -2.82 3.05
C VAL A 31 18.56 -2.05 2.91
N LYS A 32 19.68 -2.58 3.43
CA LYS A 32 20.99 -1.93 3.32
C LYS A 32 21.77 -2.46 2.11
N THR A 33 21.51 -1.88 0.94
CA THR A 33 22.17 -2.26 -0.33
C THR A 33 23.64 -1.88 -0.38
N ASN A 34 24.05 -0.85 0.36
CA ASN A 34 25.45 -0.36 0.37
C ASN A 34 26.37 -1.16 1.32
N LYS A 35 25.87 -2.19 2.01
CA LYS A 35 26.73 -3.01 2.88
C LYS A 35 27.71 -3.83 2.04
N ALA A 36 28.92 -4.02 2.54
CA ALA A 36 29.97 -4.76 1.84
C ALA A 36 29.57 -6.23 1.58
N SER A 37 28.90 -6.87 2.54
CA SER A 37 28.43 -8.24 2.38
C SER A 37 27.34 -8.36 1.32
N ASP A 38 27.40 -9.45 0.55
CA ASP A 38 26.30 -9.81 -0.34
C ASP A 38 25.13 -10.42 0.45
N PHE A 39 23.94 -10.42 -0.15
CA PHE A 39 22.75 -11.07 0.37
C PHE A 39 21.77 -11.41 -0.74
N ILE A 40 20.95 -12.43 -0.51
CA ILE A 40 19.96 -12.89 -1.49
C ILE A 40 19.02 -11.74 -1.86
N GLY A 41 18.91 -11.45 -3.16
CA GLY A 41 18.06 -10.37 -3.70
C GLY A 41 18.71 -8.98 -3.72
N LYS A 42 19.98 -8.81 -3.31
CA LYS A 42 20.66 -7.51 -3.26
C LYS A 42 20.58 -6.72 -4.57
N ALA A 43 20.87 -7.37 -5.70
CA ALA A 43 20.88 -6.72 -7.01
C ALA A 43 19.51 -6.13 -7.40
N VAL A 44 18.43 -6.92 -7.26
CA VAL A 44 17.07 -6.49 -7.55
C VAL A 44 16.65 -5.33 -6.64
N LEU A 45 16.93 -5.45 -5.33
CA LEU A 45 16.56 -4.42 -4.36
C LEU A 45 17.39 -3.14 -4.51
N ALA A 46 18.64 -3.24 -4.97
CA ALA A 46 19.46 -2.08 -5.34
C ALA A 46 18.87 -1.35 -6.54
N SER A 47 18.54 -2.09 -7.61
CA SER A 47 17.90 -1.52 -8.80
C SER A 47 16.57 -0.84 -8.45
N GLN A 48 15.70 -1.47 -7.66
CA GLN A 48 14.43 -0.90 -7.23
C GLN A 48 14.59 0.35 -6.34
N LYS A 49 15.68 0.45 -5.57
CA LYS A 49 15.97 1.66 -4.79
C LYS A 49 16.38 2.84 -5.66
N GLU A 50 17.14 2.57 -6.71
CA GLU A 50 17.66 3.60 -7.61
C GLU A 50 16.61 4.08 -8.61
N HIS A 51 15.87 3.15 -9.23
CA HIS A 51 14.93 3.44 -10.31
C HIS A 51 13.46 3.53 -9.86
N GLY A 52 13.20 3.11 -8.61
CA GLY A 52 11.87 2.85 -8.10
C GLY A 52 11.38 1.45 -8.49
N ALA A 53 10.41 0.93 -7.72
CA ALA A 53 9.71 -0.31 -8.07
C ALA A 53 8.48 -0.01 -8.94
N ASP A 54 8.04 -1.02 -9.70
CA ASP A 54 6.88 -0.93 -10.60
C ASP A 54 5.56 -0.83 -9.84
N ARG A 55 5.53 -1.32 -8.60
CA ARG A 55 4.40 -1.20 -7.68
C ARG A 55 4.81 -0.49 -6.39
N LYS A 56 3.83 0.09 -5.71
CA LYS A 56 4.05 0.81 -4.45
C LYS A 56 2.86 0.69 -3.53
N LEU A 57 3.16 0.47 -2.25
CA LEU A 57 2.17 0.45 -1.18
C LEU A 57 1.73 1.87 -0.81
N VAL A 58 0.44 2.14 -0.98
CA VAL A 58 -0.22 3.43 -0.75
C VAL A 58 -1.36 3.31 0.26
N GLY A 59 -1.77 4.44 0.83
CA GLY A 59 -2.98 4.51 1.66
C GLY A 59 -4.19 4.93 0.82
N LEU A 60 -5.33 4.35 1.14
CA LEU A 60 -6.64 4.65 0.58
C LEU A 60 -7.56 5.18 1.67
N GLU A 61 -8.31 6.22 1.35
CA GLU A 61 -9.48 6.68 2.12
C GLU A 61 -10.71 6.56 1.23
N MET A 62 -11.72 5.80 1.66
CA MET A 62 -12.94 5.63 0.87
C MET A 62 -13.73 6.93 0.82
N ILE A 63 -14.13 7.35 -0.38
CA ILE A 63 -15.05 8.47 -0.62
C ILE A 63 -16.49 7.95 -0.51
N ASP A 64 -16.78 6.86 -1.19
CA ASP A 64 -18.08 6.21 -1.14
C ASP A 64 -18.21 5.31 0.08
N LYS A 65 -19.46 5.02 0.48
CA LYS A 65 -19.74 4.12 1.61
C LYS A 65 -19.39 2.67 1.26
N GLY A 66 -18.22 2.24 1.70
CA GLY A 66 -17.76 0.86 1.64
C GLY A 66 -16.57 0.63 2.57
N ILE A 67 -16.36 -0.60 3.02
CA ILE A 67 -15.19 -0.99 3.82
C ILE A 67 -14.27 -1.82 2.92
N PRO A 68 -13.07 -1.33 2.56
CA PRO A 68 -12.13 -2.11 1.77
C PRO A 68 -11.64 -3.29 2.59
N ARG A 69 -11.35 -4.42 1.94
CA ARG A 69 -10.80 -5.62 2.58
C ARG A 69 -9.69 -6.20 1.71
N HIS A 70 -8.84 -7.01 2.33
CA HIS A 70 -7.77 -7.74 1.66
C HIS A 70 -8.27 -8.47 0.40
N GLY A 71 -7.52 -8.36 -0.70
CA GLY A 71 -7.79 -9.01 -1.97
C GLY A 71 -8.79 -8.28 -2.89
N TYR A 72 -9.36 -7.16 -2.46
CA TYR A 72 -10.22 -6.37 -3.35
C TYR A 72 -9.40 -5.68 -4.44
N ALA A 73 -9.82 -5.85 -5.69
CA ALA A 73 -9.20 -5.21 -6.84
C ALA A 73 -9.36 -3.67 -6.76
N VAL A 74 -8.31 -2.98 -7.18
CA VAL A 74 -8.28 -1.52 -7.29
C VAL A 74 -8.09 -1.14 -8.75
N TYR A 75 -8.93 -0.23 -9.22
CA TYR A 75 -8.95 0.24 -10.59
C TYR A 75 -8.56 1.72 -10.66
N TYR A 76 -7.83 2.06 -11.71
CA TYR A 76 -7.46 3.44 -12.05
C TYR A 76 -7.72 3.64 -13.54
N GLN A 77 -8.45 4.70 -13.89
CA GLN A 77 -8.82 5.02 -15.29
C GLN A 77 -9.50 3.84 -16.03
N GLY A 78 -10.31 3.05 -15.30
CA GLY A 78 -11.06 1.92 -15.87
C GLY A 78 -10.29 0.59 -15.86
N GLU A 79 -8.97 0.60 -15.75
CA GLU A 79 -8.12 -0.59 -15.73
C GLU A 79 -7.73 -1.05 -14.33
N GLN A 80 -7.50 -2.34 -14.15
CA GLN A 80 -7.02 -2.87 -12.87
C GLN A 80 -5.57 -2.41 -12.63
N ALA A 81 -5.39 -1.65 -11.55
CA ALA A 81 -4.12 -1.05 -11.14
C ALA A 81 -3.45 -1.77 -9.98
N GLY A 82 -4.18 -2.64 -9.26
CA GLY A 82 -3.61 -3.42 -8.17
C GLY A 82 -4.68 -3.98 -7.25
N GLU A 83 -4.37 -4.09 -5.97
CA GLU A 83 -5.25 -4.69 -4.97
C GLU A 83 -5.06 -4.09 -3.57
N VAL A 84 -6.11 -4.20 -2.75
CA VAL A 84 -6.08 -3.87 -1.33
C VAL A 84 -5.34 -4.96 -0.57
N THR A 85 -4.30 -4.59 0.18
CA THR A 85 -3.52 -5.51 1.03
C THR A 85 -4.12 -5.61 2.44
N THR A 86 -4.50 -4.48 3.03
CA THR A 86 -5.22 -4.40 4.32
C THR A 86 -6.35 -3.40 4.19
N GLY A 87 -7.52 -3.66 4.77
CA GLY A 87 -8.58 -2.65 4.85
C GLY A 87 -9.48 -2.83 6.06
N THR A 88 -9.85 -1.73 6.69
CA THR A 88 -10.73 -1.72 7.87
C THR A 88 -11.30 -0.32 8.12
N GLN A 89 -12.25 -0.22 9.04
CA GLN A 89 -12.56 1.05 9.69
C GLN A 89 -11.43 1.41 10.66
N SER A 90 -10.91 2.65 10.58
CA SER A 90 -9.98 3.21 11.55
C SER A 90 -10.74 3.84 12.72
N PRO A 91 -10.56 3.35 13.97
CA PRO A 91 -11.16 3.98 15.15
C PRO A 91 -10.63 5.39 15.39
N THR A 92 -9.33 5.63 15.11
CA THR A 92 -8.67 6.91 15.35
C THR A 92 -9.14 7.99 14.39
N LEU A 93 -9.23 7.68 13.09
CA LEU A 93 -9.65 8.64 12.07
C LEU A 93 -11.18 8.69 11.92
N LYS A 94 -11.91 7.68 12.44
CA LYS A 94 -13.35 7.46 12.20
C LYS A 94 -13.72 7.37 10.72
N LYS A 95 -12.83 6.79 9.91
CA LYS A 95 -12.95 6.66 8.45
C LYS A 95 -12.72 5.22 7.99
N ASN A 96 -13.24 4.89 6.81
CA ASN A 96 -12.92 3.64 6.14
C ASN A 96 -11.66 3.83 5.31
N VAL A 97 -10.61 3.10 5.66
CA VAL A 97 -9.29 3.26 5.05
C VAL A 97 -8.68 1.90 4.72
N GLY A 98 -7.71 1.89 3.81
CA GLY A 98 -6.99 0.68 3.42
C GLY A 98 -5.56 0.97 2.99
N LEU A 99 -4.73 -0.08 2.96
CA LEU A 99 -3.47 -0.10 2.26
C LEU A 99 -3.69 -0.88 0.96
N ALA A 100 -3.07 -0.42 -0.11
CA ALA A 100 -3.15 -1.08 -1.41
C ALA A 100 -1.78 -1.08 -2.09
N LEU A 101 -1.47 -2.17 -2.78
CA LEU A 101 -0.29 -2.29 -3.62
C LEU A 101 -0.72 -2.01 -5.05
N LEU A 102 -0.33 -0.84 -5.57
CA LEU A 102 -0.76 -0.37 -6.89
C LEU A 102 0.44 -0.21 -7.82
N LYS A 103 0.20 -0.31 -9.13
CA LYS A 103 1.14 0.12 -10.17
C LYS A 103 1.52 1.59 -9.97
N LYS A 104 2.77 1.93 -10.24
CA LYS A 104 3.40 3.24 -9.97
C LYS A 104 2.60 4.42 -10.52
N GLU A 105 1.95 4.25 -11.67
CA GLU A 105 1.18 5.28 -12.37
C GLU A 105 -0.07 5.72 -11.59
N ALA A 106 -0.61 4.85 -10.72
CA ALA A 106 -1.81 5.12 -9.91
C ALA A 106 -1.50 5.63 -8.49
N CYS A 107 -0.22 5.85 -8.14
CA CYS A 107 0.20 6.06 -6.75
C CYS A 107 0.27 7.53 -6.29
N ALA A 108 -0.04 8.50 -7.15
CA ALA A 108 0.07 9.91 -6.80
C ALA A 108 -0.95 10.29 -5.71
N LEU A 109 -0.56 11.14 -4.75
CA LEU A 109 -1.46 11.63 -3.70
C LEU A 109 -2.67 12.35 -4.30
N ASP A 110 -3.80 12.27 -3.61
CA ASP A 110 -5.10 12.84 -3.99
C ASP A 110 -5.73 12.26 -5.27
N THR A 111 -5.05 11.32 -5.94
CA THR A 111 -5.62 10.55 -7.05
C THR A 111 -6.85 9.77 -6.60
N VAL A 112 -7.91 9.80 -7.40
CA VAL A 112 -9.11 8.99 -7.20
C VAL A 112 -8.95 7.66 -7.92
N VAL A 113 -9.19 6.58 -7.18
CA VAL A 113 -9.22 5.19 -7.66
C VAL A 113 -10.56 4.56 -7.29
N GLU A 114 -10.84 3.39 -7.84
CA GLU A 114 -12.05 2.64 -7.52
C GLU A 114 -11.70 1.29 -6.89
N VAL A 115 -12.27 0.99 -5.73
CA VAL A 115 -12.14 -0.33 -5.09
C VAL A 115 -13.37 -1.14 -5.44
N GLU A 116 -13.16 -2.35 -5.95
CA GLU A 116 -14.26 -3.26 -6.26
C GLU A 116 -14.73 -4.02 -5.01
N ILE A 117 -15.93 -3.68 -4.56
CA ILE A 117 -16.55 -4.23 -3.36
C ILE A 117 -17.88 -4.85 -3.75
N ARG A 118 -17.99 -6.18 -3.65
CA ARG A 118 -19.22 -6.92 -3.98
C ARG A 118 -19.75 -6.55 -5.39
N ASN A 119 -18.88 -6.60 -6.39
CA ASN A 119 -19.17 -6.28 -7.80
C ASN A 119 -19.59 -4.82 -8.07
N LYS A 120 -19.30 -3.91 -7.14
CA LYS A 120 -19.49 -2.46 -7.33
C LYS A 120 -18.15 -1.75 -7.19
N ARG A 121 -17.87 -0.85 -8.12
CA ARG A 121 -16.71 0.05 -8.04
C ARG A 121 -17.06 1.25 -7.17
N LEU A 122 -16.37 1.39 -6.05
CA LEU A 122 -16.57 2.46 -5.08
C LEU A 122 -15.34 3.36 -5.04
N LYS A 123 -15.54 4.68 -5.07
CA LYS A 123 -14.44 5.64 -5.12
C LYS A 123 -13.67 5.66 -3.79
N ALA A 124 -12.36 5.72 -3.92
CA ALA A 124 -11.42 5.99 -2.85
C ALA A 124 -10.37 7.00 -3.33
N LYS A 125 -9.75 7.70 -2.39
CA LYS A 125 -8.68 8.66 -2.65
C LYS A 125 -7.35 8.14 -2.10
N ILE A 126 -6.28 8.31 -2.84
CA ILE A 126 -4.92 8.05 -2.37
C ILE A 126 -4.55 9.12 -1.33
N VAL A 127 -4.19 8.69 -0.12
CA VAL A 127 -3.87 9.58 1.00
C VAL A 127 -2.49 9.31 1.58
N LYS A 128 -1.97 10.30 2.31
CA LYS A 128 -0.68 10.18 3.00
C LYS A 128 -0.74 9.10 4.06
N THR A 129 0.36 8.36 4.19
CA THR A 129 0.56 7.34 5.23
C THR A 129 1.87 7.60 5.99
N PRO A 130 2.02 7.13 7.23
CA PRO A 130 1.04 6.36 8.03
C PRO A 130 -0.22 7.19 8.37
N PHE A 131 -1.34 6.52 8.62
CA PHE A 131 -2.60 7.18 8.99
C PHE A 131 -2.51 7.81 10.38
N TYR A 132 -1.74 7.17 11.26
CA TYR A 132 -1.42 7.66 12.59
C TYR A 132 0.08 7.87 12.73
N LYS A 133 0.47 9.02 13.28
CA LYS A 133 1.82 9.29 13.76
C LYS A 133 1.69 10.01 15.09
N ARG A 134 2.35 9.50 16.13
CA ARG A 134 2.45 10.21 17.41
C ARG A 134 3.14 11.55 17.16
N GLN A 135 2.44 12.64 17.47
CA GLN A 135 3.07 13.96 17.55
C GLN A 135 3.83 14.03 18.89
N PRO A 136 5.08 14.53 18.89
CA PRO A 136 5.87 14.67 20.12
C PRO A 136 5.25 15.65 21.10
#